data_AF-A0AAW2ICC1-F1
#
_entry.id   AF-A0AAW2ICC1-F1
#
_cell.length_a   1.000
_cell.length_b   1.000
_cell.length_c   1.000
_cell.angle_alpha   90.00
_cell.angle_beta   90.00
_cell.angle_gamma   90.00
#
_symmetry.space_group_name_H-M   'P 1'
#
loop_
_entity.id
_entity.type
_entity.pdbx_description
1 polymer ?
#
loop_
_entity_poly.entity_id
_entity_poly.type
_entity_poly.pdbx_seq_one_letter_code
_entity_poly.pdbx_strand_id
1 'polypeptide(L)'
;MGKVRKLRKKYHLSKVEEAKALKQAVQTSDENTKTSVTTSKDNVIAPSDNIFAGLDISLDSITKTLPKDFDARSVVSTKSRKELKLEEQHLKKKVKQKLRHERFLQKLNVTQQAMKDAKERKKKKGKPVTGDLNPLLEALPSLKSLLTSKFEKEAKESKSKLKGVMKMKKRLKQQTADAKLMKKIFKDKKFQANPGQTITEFLKQKVAMGK
;
A
#
# COMPACT_ATOMS: atom_id res chain seq x y z
N MET A 1 3.10 28.53 30.70
CA MET A 1 3.77 27.21 30.50
C MET A 1 3.08 26.01 31.17
N GLY A 2 2.42 26.16 32.32
CA GLY A 2 1.82 25.03 33.06
C GLY A 2 0.70 24.27 32.32
N LYS A 3 -0.18 24.97 31.57
CA LYS A 3 -1.29 24.35 30.82
C LYS A 3 -0.79 23.37 29.75
N VAL A 4 0.23 23.77 28.98
CA VAL A 4 0.87 22.90 27.95
C VAL A 4 1.58 21.71 28.60
N ARG A 5 2.23 21.91 29.76
CA ARG A 5 2.89 20.83 30.51
C ARG A 5 1.89 19.80 31.06
N LYS A 6 0.74 20.25 31.58
CA LYS A 6 -0.37 19.38 32.01
C LYS A 6 -0.94 18.56 30.86
N LEU A 7 -1.20 19.18 29.71
CA LEU A 7 -1.66 18.48 28.51
C LEU A 7 -0.65 17.44 28.04
N ARG A 8 0.65 17.80 27.94
CA ARG A 8 1.70 16.85 27.57
C ARG A 8 1.78 15.67 28.52
N LYS A 9 1.71 15.90 29.83
CA LYS A 9 1.73 14.82 30.84
C LYS A 9 0.52 13.89 30.68
N LYS A 10 -0.68 14.43 30.48
CA LYS A 10 -1.91 13.64 30.28
C LYS A 10 -1.80 12.69 29.08
N TYR A 11 -1.35 13.20 27.92
CA TYR A 11 -1.23 12.39 26.71
C TYR A 11 -0.04 11.41 26.74
N HIS A 12 1.06 11.75 27.44
CA HIS A 12 2.18 10.82 27.59
C HIS A 12 1.83 9.64 28.48
N LEU A 13 1.15 9.87 29.61
CA LEU A 13 0.77 8.81 30.54
C LEU A 13 -0.19 7.80 29.88
N SER A 14 -1.23 8.29 29.17
CA SER A 14 -2.17 7.40 28.48
C SER A 14 -1.49 6.54 27.41
N LYS A 15 -0.52 7.10 26.67
CA LYS A 15 0.24 6.34 25.67
C LYS A 15 1.18 5.30 26.27
N VAL A 16 1.74 5.57 27.45
CA VAL A 16 2.59 4.61 28.17
C VAL A 16 1.76 3.47 28.73
N GLU A 17 0.56 3.74 29.23
CA GLU A 17 -0.40 2.71 29.69
C GLU A 17 -0.89 1.83 28.55
N GLU A 18 -1.28 2.42 27.41
CA GLU A 18 -1.63 1.65 26.20
C GLU A 18 -0.47 0.76 25.73
N ALA A 19 0.77 1.28 25.73
CA ALA A 19 1.94 0.51 25.34
C ALA A 19 2.28 -0.63 26.33
N LYS A 20 2.00 -0.45 27.63
CA LYS A 20 2.14 -1.52 28.63
C LYS A 20 1.07 -2.59 28.46
N ALA A 21 -0.18 -2.22 28.23
CA ALA A 21 -1.29 -3.16 27.99
C ALA A 21 -1.04 -4.01 26.72
N LEU A 22 -0.56 -3.39 25.64
CA LEU A 22 -0.20 -4.10 24.40
C LEU A 22 0.96 -5.08 24.60
N LYS A 23 1.92 -4.76 25.49
CA LYS A 23 3.03 -5.68 25.80
C LYS A 23 2.60 -6.86 26.67
N GLN A 24 1.65 -6.65 27.58
CA GLN A 24 1.10 -7.73 28.41
C GLN A 24 0.21 -8.68 27.59
N ALA A 25 -0.58 -8.16 26.64
CA ALA A 25 -1.43 -8.99 25.77
C ALA A 25 -0.65 -9.90 24.80
N VAL A 26 0.60 -9.53 24.45
CA VAL A 26 1.45 -10.31 23.54
C VAL A 26 2.21 -11.44 24.28
N GLN A 27 2.26 -11.41 25.61
CA GLN A 27 2.93 -12.46 26.40
C GLN A 27 2.03 -13.65 26.78
N THR A 28 0.72 -13.60 26.49
CA THR A 28 -0.25 -14.61 26.96
C THR A 28 -0.86 -15.47 25.83
N SER A 29 -0.24 -15.52 24.65
CA SER A 29 -0.82 -16.26 23.51
C SER A 29 0.21 -17.01 22.68
N ASP A 30 1.06 -17.80 23.32
CA ASP A 30 1.87 -18.81 22.64
C ASP A 30 1.73 -20.14 23.39
N GLU A 31 0.67 -20.90 23.08
CA GLU A 31 0.76 -22.35 23.11
C GLU A 31 -0.33 -23.01 22.25
N ASN A 32 0.13 -23.90 21.36
CA ASN A 32 -0.55 -25.10 20.90
C ASN A 32 -1.60 -24.98 19.76
N THR A 33 -1.15 -25.22 18.51
CA THR A 33 -1.90 -26.03 17.53
C THR A 33 -0.94 -26.75 16.58
N LYS A 34 -0.64 -28.02 16.88
CA LYS A 34 -0.12 -28.97 15.89
C LYS A 34 -1.25 -29.32 14.93
N THR A 35 -1.14 -28.92 13.67
CA THR A 35 -2.02 -29.35 12.58
C THR A 35 -1.46 -30.64 11.95
N SER A 36 -2.13 -31.76 12.22
CA SER A 36 -1.98 -33.00 11.47
C SER A 36 -2.69 -32.86 10.11
N VAL A 37 -1.92 -32.78 9.03
CA VAL A 37 -2.43 -32.82 7.66
C VAL A 37 -2.54 -34.28 7.25
N THR A 38 -3.76 -34.80 7.17
CA THR A 38 -4.08 -36.05 6.45
C THR A 38 -4.25 -35.73 4.98
N THR A 39 -3.27 -36.09 4.14
CA THR A 39 -3.43 -36.07 2.69
C THR A 39 -4.01 -37.40 2.21
N SER A 40 -5.07 -37.28 1.41
CA SER A 40 -5.72 -38.32 0.64
C SER A 40 -4.73 -39.03 -0.29
N LYS A 41 -4.85 -40.36 -0.34
CA LYS A 41 -4.06 -41.25 -1.19
C LYS A 41 -4.54 -41.16 -2.63
N ASP A 42 -4.01 -40.22 -3.39
CA ASP A 42 -4.12 -40.21 -4.85
C ASP A 42 -2.73 -40.49 -5.45
N ASN A 43 -2.59 -41.69 -6.03
CA ASN A 43 -1.60 -42.13 -7.00
C ASN A 43 -0.21 -41.47 -6.94
N VAL A 44 0.63 -41.94 -6.01
CA VAL A 44 2.07 -41.70 -6.06
C VAL A 44 2.71 -42.82 -6.86
N ILE A 45 3.07 -42.54 -8.11
CA ILE A 45 4.07 -43.33 -8.83
C ILE A 45 5.37 -43.14 -8.06
N ALA A 46 5.77 -44.17 -7.30
CA ALA A 46 7.07 -44.20 -6.68
C ALA A 46 8.13 -44.18 -7.79
N PRO A 47 9.10 -43.24 -7.77
CA PRO A 47 10.18 -43.28 -8.74
C PRO A 47 10.97 -44.58 -8.55
N SER A 48 11.24 -45.28 -9.64
CA SER A 48 12.12 -46.44 -9.68
C SER A 48 13.48 -46.11 -9.07
N ASP A 49 14.10 -47.11 -8.43
CA ASP A 49 15.33 -46.95 -7.67
C ASP A 49 16.42 -46.22 -8.46
N ASN A 50 16.89 -45.11 -7.85
CA ASN A 50 18.03 -44.28 -8.23
C ASN A 50 17.89 -43.41 -9.49
N ILE A 51 16.97 -42.44 -9.45
CA ILE A 51 16.87 -41.33 -10.44
C ILE A 51 18.20 -40.57 -10.63
N PHE A 52 19.07 -40.58 -9.61
CA PHE A 52 20.34 -39.86 -9.60
C PHE A 52 21.56 -40.74 -9.91
N ALA A 53 21.36 -42.02 -10.30
CA ALA A 53 22.46 -42.88 -10.71
C ALA A 53 23.14 -42.30 -11.96
N GLY A 54 24.39 -41.85 -11.82
CA GLY A 54 25.18 -41.27 -12.92
C GLY A 54 25.34 -39.75 -12.89
N LEU A 55 24.79 -39.06 -11.91
CA LEU A 55 25.07 -37.63 -11.71
C LEU A 55 26.36 -37.44 -10.92
N ASP A 56 27.43 -37.07 -11.62
CA ASP A 56 28.72 -36.74 -11.04
C ASP A 56 28.75 -35.26 -10.62
N ILE A 57 28.14 -34.96 -9.47
CA ILE A 57 28.02 -33.60 -8.95
C ILE A 57 29.25 -33.29 -8.08
N SER A 58 30.26 -32.67 -8.67
CA SER A 58 31.42 -32.18 -7.93
C SER A 58 31.01 -31.05 -6.98
N LEU A 59 31.11 -31.29 -5.66
CA LEU A 59 30.71 -30.31 -4.62
C LEU A 59 31.48 -28.97 -4.74
N ASP A 60 32.73 -29.03 -5.21
CA ASP A 60 33.58 -27.85 -5.44
C ASP A 60 33.08 -26.95 -6.58
N SER A 61 32.26 -27.48 -7.49
CA SER A 61 31.64 -26.67 -8.56
C SER A 61 30.40 -25.89 -8.08
N ILE A 62 29.80 -26.33 -6.96
CA ILE A 62 28.56 -25.79 -6.37
C ILE A 62 28.87 -24.63 -5.41
N THR A 63 30.10 -24.53 -4.89
CA THR A 63 30.53 -23.48 -3.94
C THR A 63 30.71 -22.10 -4.59
N LYS A 64 29.98 -21.79 -5.67
CA LYS A 64 29.84 -20.43 -6.19
C LYS A 64 29.08 -19.60 -5.16
N THR A 65 29.82 -19.11 -4.16
CA THR A 65 29.32 -18.09 -3.23
C THR A 65 28.86 -16.91 -4.06
N LEU A 66 27.59 -16.50 -3.87
CA LEU A 66 27.09 -15.25 -4.43
C LEU A 66 28.11 -14.13 -4.14
N PRO A 67 28.39 -13.22 -5.09
CA PRO A 67 29.24 -12.07 -4.82
C PRO A 67 28.76 -11.39 -3.54
N LYS A 68 29.69 -11.04 -2.65
CA LYS A 68 29.41 -10.52 -1.30
C LYS A 68 28.44 -9.33 -1.28
N ASP A 69 28.29 -8.67 -2.42
CA ASP A 69 27.44 -7.50 -2.64
C ASP A 69 26.12 -7.78 -3.37
N PHE A 70 25.77 -9.04 -3.66
CA PHE A 70 24.51 -9.39 -4.33
C PHE A 70 23.29 -8.92 -3.50
N ASP A 71 23.37 -9.07 -2.18
CA ASP A 71 22.33 -8.65 -1.23
C ASP A 71 22.43 -7.16 -0.84
N ALA A 72 23.53 -6.49 -1.18
CA ALA A 72 23.71 -5.06 -0.92
C ALA A 72 23.00 -4.17 -1.96
N ARG A 73 22.68 -4.71 -3.14
CA ARG A 73 22.13 -3.94 -4.27
C ARG A 73 20.62 -3.74 -4.22
N SER A 74 19.90 -4.40 -3.31
CA SER A 74 18.42 -4.35 -3.23
C SER A 74 17.88 -3.43 -2.11
N VAL A 75 18.73 -2.89 -1.23
CA VAL A 75 18.29 -2.05 -0.09
C VAL A 75 18.46 -0.56 -0.35
N VAL A 76 17.86 -0.05 -1.42
CA VAL A 76 17.61 1.40 -1.53
C VAL A 76 16.33 1.73 -0.75
N SER A 77 16.42 1.92 0.57
CA SER A 77 15.44 2.75 1.29
C SER A 77 15.85 3.22 2.69
N THR A 78 16.94 2.70 3.28
CA THR A 78 17.39 3.14 4.61
C THR A 78 18.86 3.57 4.67
N LYS A 79 19.73 3.01 3.83
CA LYS A 79 21.16 3.38 3.77
C LYS A 79 21.38 4.81 3.27
N SER A 80 20.81 5.21 2.14
CA SER A 80 20.94 6.60 1.63
C SER A 80 20.41 7.65 2.63
N ARG A 81 19.33 7.35 3.36
CA ARG A 81 18.79 8.25 4.39
C ARG A 81 19.66 8.30 5.65
N LYS A 82 20.42 7.24 5.94
CA LYS A 82 21.41 7.18 7.03
C LYS A 82 22.72 7.84 6.62
N GLU A 83 23.21 7.62 5.41
CA GLU A 83 24.40 8.26 4.81
C GLU A 83 24.22 9.77 4.72
N LEU A 84 23.07 10.25 4.19
CA LEU A 84 22.75 11.68 4.19
C LEU A 84 22.65 12.26 5.61
N LYS A 85 22.18 11.46 6.58
CA LYS A 85 22.15 11.88 7.99
C LYS A 85 23.54 11.89 8.63
N LEU A 86 24.43 10.97 8.26
CA LEU A 86 25.81 10.88 8.73
C LEU A 86 26.62 12.04 8.16
N GLU A 87 26.52 12.32 6.86
CA GLU A 87 27.09 13.54 6.26
C GLU A 87 26.55 14.79 6.95
N GLU A 88 25.24 14.87 7.17
CA GLU A 88 24.65 15.99 7.91
C GLU A 88 25.10 16.08 9.37
N GLN A 89 25.56 15.00 10.01
CA GLN A 89 25.99 15.04 11.41
C GLN A 89 27.30 15.82 11.56
N HIS A 90 28.23 15.69 10.62
CA HIS A 90 29.56 16.32 10.68
C HIS A 90 29.61 17.76 10.11
N LEU A 91 28.53 18.28 9.51
CA LEU A 91 28.52 19.63 8.94
C LEU A 91 28.38 20.76 9.98
N LYS A 92 28.91 21.95 9.67
CA LYS A 92 28.67 23.17 10.47
C LYS A 92 27.19 23.59 10.40
N LYS A 93 26.65 24.20 11.47
CA LYS A 93 25.23 24.62 11.58
C LYS A 93 24.73 25.44 10.37
N LYS A 94 25.54 26.39 9.89
CA LYS A 94 25.22 27.23 8.71
C LYS A 94 25.00 26.39 7.44
N VAL A 95 25.84 25.37 7.21
CA VAL A 95 25.73 24.48 6.04
C VAL A 95 24.50 23.60 6.14
N LYS A 96 24.20 23.05 7.33
CA LYS A 96 22.97 22.26 7.55
C LYS A 96 21.70 23.09 7.28
N GLN A 97 21.70 24.37 7.65
CA GLN A 97 20.56 25.25 7.40
C GLN A 97 20.35 25.50 5.91
N LYS A 98 21.43 25.76 5.15
CA LYS A 98 21.36 25.90 3.69
C LYS A 98 20.84 24.64 3.00
N LEU A 99 21.39 23.47 3.35
CA LEU A 99 20.93 22.18 2.78
C LEU A 99 19.45 21.91 3.08
N ARG A 100 18.96 22.26 4.28
CA ARG A 100 17.53 22.12 4.61
C ARG A 100 16.67 23.01 3.72
N HIS A 101 17.10 24.25 3.51
CA HIS A 101 16.41 25.21 2.67
C HIS A 101 16.41 24.77 1.19
N GLU A 102 17.56 24.39 0.66
CA GLU A 102 17.70 23.89 -0.71
C GLU A 102 16.85 22.65 -0.97
N ARG A 103 16.86 21.68 -0.06
CA ARG A 103 16.00 20.48 -0.18
C ARG A 103 14.52 20.81 -0.07
N PHE A 104 14.16 21.82 0.71
CA PHE A 104 12.79 22.29 0.77
C PHE A 104 12.38 22.93 -0.56
N LEU A 105 13.22 23.78 -1.15
CA LEU A 105 13.00 24.35 -2.48
C LEU A 105 12.94 23.26 -3.56
N GLN A 106 13.83 22.27 -3.53
CA GLN A 106 13.80 21.12 -4.45
C GLN A 106 12.47 20.38 -4.38
N LYS A 107 11.95 20.11 -3.17
CA LYS A 107 10.63 19.47 -2.99
C LYS A 107 9.51 20.31 -3.57
N LEU A 108 9.53 21.62 -3.35
CA LEU A 108 8.55 22.55 -3.92
C LEU A 108 8.62 22.52 -5.45
N ASN A 109 9.81 22.63 -6.03
CA ASN A 109 10.03 22.62 -7.48
C ASN A 109 9.55 21.32 -8.12
N VAL A 110 9.88 20.16 -7.55
CA VAL A 110 9.39 18.86 -8.03
C VAL A 110 7.87 18.78 -7.99
N THR A 111 7.26 19.28 -6.91
CA THR A 111 5.79 19.30 -6.78
C THR A 111 5.16 20.22 -7.82
N GLN A 112 5.72 21.41 -8.04
CA GLN A 112 5.24 22.36 -9.04
C GLN A 112 5.39 21.82 -10.46
N GLN A 113 6.52 21.18 -10.78
CA GLN A 113 6.76 20.52 -12.07
C GLN A 113 5.72 19.42 -12.29
N ALA A 114 5.55 18.49 -11.35
CA ALA A 114 4.54 17.44 -11.46
C ALA A 114 3.11 18.00 -11.64
N MET A 115 2.78 19.12 -11.00
CA MET A 115 1.50 19.80 -11.20
C MET A 115 1.37 20.45 -12.58
N LYS A 116 2.44 21.05 -13.12
CA LYS A 116 2.49 21.60 -14.48
C LYS A 116 2.33 20.49 -15.51
N ASP A 117 3.10 19.42 -15.39
CA ASP A 117 3.05 18.26 -16.27
C ASP A 117 1.66 17.62 -16.27
N ALA A 118 1.04 17.47 -15.09
CA ALA A 118 -0.32 16.95 -14.98
C ALA A 118 -1.37 17.85 -15.65
N LYS A 119 -1.22 19.19 -15.56
CA LYS A 119 -2.10 20.14 -16.26
C LYS A 119 -1.90 20.05 -17.77
N GLU A 120 -0.66 19.96 -18.24
CA GLU A 120 -0.34 19.82 -19.66
C GLU A 120 -0.86 18.51 -20.23
N ARG A 121 -0.66 17.39 -19.54
CA ARG A 121 -1.25 16.09 -19.91
C ARG A 121 -2.77 16.16 -20.03
N LYS A 122 -3.46 16.85 -19.11
CA LYS A 122 -4.93 17.06 -19.20
C LYS A 122 -5.33 17.90 -20.41
N LYS A 123 -4.59 18.98 -20.70
CA LYS A 123 -4.83 19.82 -21.88
C LYS A 123 -4.63 19.02 -23.17
N LYS A 124 -3.58 18.20 -23.25
CA LYS A 124 -3.28 17.33 -24.40
C LYS A 124 -4.36 16.26 -24.60
N LYS A 125 -4.83 15.61 -23.53
CA LYS A 125 -5.95 14.64 -23.59
C LYS A 125 -7.25 15.19 -24.16
N GLY A 126 -7.49 16.50 -24.05
CA GLY A 126 -8.68 17.14 -24.61
C GLY A 126 -8.53 17.60 -26.07
N LYS A 127 -7.34 17.54 -26.64
CA LYS A 127 -7.10 17.84 -28.05
C LYS A 127 -7.26 16.55 -28.89
N PRO A 128 -7.87 16.61 -30.08
CA PRO A 128 -7.94 15.46 -30.96
C PRO A 128 -6.53 14.98 -31.31
N VAL A 129 -6.33 13.67 -31.22
CA VAL A 129 -5.03 12.97 -31.21
C VAL A 129 -4.26 13.04 -32.55
N THR A 130 -4.86 13.60 -33.60
CA THR A 130 -4.22 13.76 -34.91
C THR A 130 -3.02 14.72 -34.84
N GLY A 131 -1.80 14.16 -34.82
CA GLY A 131 -0.54 14.89 -34.93
C GLY A 131 0.28 15.03 -33.63
N ASP A 132 -0.23 14.61 -32.47
CA ASP A 132 0.51 14.66 -31.21
C ASP A 132 1.50 13.48 -31.12
N LEU A 133 2.80 13.74 -31.30
CA LEU A 133 3.88 12.74 -31.15
C LEU A 133 4.32 12.51 -29.70
N ASN A 134 3.88 13.36 -28.78
CA ASN A 134 4.17 13.27 -27.35
C ASN A 134 3.85 11.92 -26.69
N PRO A 135 2.70 11.24 -26.93
CA PRO A 135 2.45 9.91 -26.37
C PRO A 135 3.50 8.87 -26.77
N LEU A 136 4.03 8.93 -28.00
CA LEU A 136 5.10 8.04 -28.45
C LEU A 136 6.41 8.32 -27.71
N LEU A 137 6.75 9.60 -27.52
CA LEU A 137 7.94 10.01 -26.78
C LEU A 137 7.85 9.71 -25.28
N GLU A 138 6.65 9.79 -24.69
CA GLU A 138 6.38 9.48 -23.29
C GLU A 138 6.34 7.97 -23.01
N ALA A 139 5.91 7.17 -23.99
CA ALA A 139 5.95 5.71 -23.93
C ALA A 139 7.37 5.14 -24.00
N LEU A 140 8.36 5.94 -24.42
CA LEU A 140 9.76 5.54 -24.35
C LEU A 140 10.24 5.58 -22.90
N PRO A 141 10.82 4.49 -22.37
CA PRO A 141 11.49 4.53 -21.08
C PRO A 141 12.58 5.60 -21.10
N SER A 142 12.40 6.69 -20.36
CA SER A 142 13.51 7.63 -20.12
C SER A 142 14.71 6.87 -19.54
N LEU A 143 15.96 7.28 -19.79
CA LEU A 143 17.15 6.58 -19.26
C LEU A 143 17.06 6.30 -17.74
N LYS A 144 16.36 7.16 -17.00
CA LYS A 144 16.09 6.96 -15.57
C LYS A 144 15.13 5.79 -15.31
N SER A 145 14.11 5.60 -16.15
CA SER A 145 13.21 4.44 -16.15
C SER A 145 13.98 3.14 -16.46
N LEU A 146 14.87 3.17 -17.46
CA LEU A 146 15.75 2.04 -17.82
C LEU A 146 16.70 1.66 -16.68
N LEU A 147 17.29 2.65 -16.00
CA LEU A 147 18.12 2.42 -14.82
C LEU A 147 17.32 1.95 -13.60
N THR A 148 16.00 2.19 -13.57
CA THR A 148 15.08 1.69 -12.53
C THR A 148 14.32 0.42 -12.90
N SER A 149 14.50 -0.12 -14.11
CA SER A 149 13.71 -1.22 -14.73
C SER A 149 13.82 -2.58 -14.04
N LYS A 150 14.62 -2.72 -12.96
CA LYS A 150 14.68 -3.95 -12.14
C LYS A 150 13.64 -4.01 -11.03
N PHE A 151 12.70 -3.07 -10.95
CA PHE A 151 11.72 -3.00 -9.87
C PHE A 151 10.30 -2.70 -10.34
N GLU A 152 9.82 -3.34 -11.40
CA GLU A 152 8.37 -3.44 -11.60
C GLU A 152 7.81 -4.50 -10.67
N LYS A 153 7.46 -4.07 -9.46
CA LYS A 153 6.65 -4.87 -8.55
C LYS A 153 5.23 -4.86 -9.10
N GLU A 154 4.77 -6.04 -9.50
CA GLU A 154 3.35 -6.33 -9.70
C GLU A 154 2.54 -5.69 -8.57
N ALA A 155 1.50 -4.94 -8.95
CA ALA A 155 0.61 -4.25 -8.04
C ALA A 155 -0.16 -5.29 -7.22
N LYS A 156 0.42 -5.73 -6.10
CA LYS A 156 -0.27 -6.56 -5.11
C LYS A 156 -1.54 -5.83 -4.70
N GLU A 157 -2.68 -6.46 -4.92
CA GLU A 157 -3.98 -5.99 -4.45
C GLU A 157 -3.87 -5.66 -2.96
N SER A 158 -3.87 -4.38 -2.65
CA SER A 158 -3.75 -3.94 -1.27
C SER A 158 -5.02 -4.32 -0.54
N LYS A 159 -4.93 -5.28 0.38
CA LYS A 159 -6.00 -5.57 1.36
C LYS A 159 -6.50 -4.23 1.90
N SER A 160 -7.72 -3.85 1.54
CA SER A 160 -8.23 -2.51 1.84
C SER A 160 -8.33 -2.38 3.36
N LYS A 161 -7.53 -1.51 3.95
CA LYS A 161 -7.60 -1.24 5.40
C LYS A 161 -9.04 -0.88 5.77
N LEU A 162 -9.48 -1.30 6.96
CA LEU A 162 -10.76 -0.88 7.53
C LEU A 162 -10.86 0.64 7.43
N LYS A 163 -11.85 1.12 6.67
CA LYS A 163 -12.03 2.55 6.44
C LYS A 163 -12.35 3.20 7.79
N GLY A 164 -11.53 4.18 8.20
CA GLY A 164 -11.80 4.96 9.40
C GLY A 164 -13.14 5.72 9.30
N VAL A 165 -13.64 6.17 10.45
CA VAL A 165 -14.91 6.90 10.56
C VAL A 165 -14.98 8.05 9.54
N MET A 166 -16.06 8.08 8.75
CA MET A 166 -16.25 9.11 7.74
C MET A 166 -16.27 10.52 8.36
N LYS A 167 -15.68 11.50 7.67
CA LYS A 167 -15.71 12.92 8.11
C LYS A 167 -17.15 13.38 8.36
N MET A 168 -17.37 14.18 9.41
CA MET A 168 -18.70 14.66 9.84
C MET A 168 -19.55 15.22 8.69
N LYS A 169 -18.97 16.10 7.86
CA LYS A 169 -19.68 16.69 6.70
C LYS A 169 -20.14 15.65 5.67
N LYS A 170 -19.32 14.62 5.42
CA LYS A 170 -19.69 13.52 4.51
C LYS A 170 -20.80 12.68 5.12
N ARG A 171 -20.71 12.36 6.41
CA ARG A 171 -21.75 11.64 7.14
C ARG A 171 -23.09 12.37 7.11
N LEU A 172 -23.10 13.68 7.35
CA LEU A 172 -24.31 14.49 7.28
C LEU A 172 -24.92 14.51 5.86
N LYS A 173 -24.08 14.64 4.83
CA LYS A 173 -24.53 14.58 3.43
C LYS A 173 -25.14 13.21 3.09
N GLN A 174 -24.55 12.12 3.59
CA GLN A 174 -25.08 10.78 3.40
C GLN A 174 -26.43 10.61 4.12
N GLN A 175 -26.52 11.00 5.40
CA GLN A 175 -27.77 10.96 6.17
C GLN A 175 -28.92 11.72 5.49
N THR A 176 -28.63 12.92 4.96
CA THR A 176 -29.65 13.70 4.23
C THR A 176 -30.05 13.07 2.90
N ALA A 177 -29.13 12.40 2.21
CA ALA A 177 -29.44 11.64 1.00
C ALA A 177 -30.27 10.40 1.31
N ASP A 178 -29.90 9.65 2.34
CA ASP A 178 -30.61 8.45 2.80
C ASP A 178 -32.04 8.79 3.24
N ALA A 179 -32.21 9.87 4.01
CA ALA A 179 -33.55 10.34 4.40
C ALA A 179 -34.42 10.72 3.19
N LYS A 180 -33.85 11.37 2.17
CA LYS A 180 -34.57 11.68 0.92
C LYS A 180 -34.95 10.40 0.15
N LEU A 181 -34.04 9.43 0.10
CA LEU A 181 -34.29 8.14 -0.54
C LEU A 181 -35.41 7.39 0.18
N MET A 182 -35.40 7.34 1.51
CA MET A 182 -36.47 6.70 2.29
C MET A 182 -37.82 7.37 2.04
N LYS A 183 -37.87 8.70 2.05
CA LYS A 183 -39.10 9.44 1.69
C LYS A 183 -39.61 9.11 0.29
N LYS A 184 -38.73 8.79 -0.65
CA LYS A 184 -39.11 8.35 -2.00
C LYS A 184 -39.67 6.93 -1.97
N ILE A 185 -38.99 5.99 -1.31
CA ILE A 185 -39.42 4.60 -1.16
C ILE A 185 -40.81 4.52 -0.50
N PHE A 186 -41.05 5.33 0.53
CA PHE A 186 -42.36 5.37 1.19
C PHE A 186 -43.49 5.93 0.31
N LYS A 187 -43.18 6.61 -0.80
CA LYS A 187 -44.20 7.05 -1.78
C LYS A 187 -44.53 5.95 -2.80
N ASP A 188 -43.71 4.90 -2.89
CA ASP A 188 -43.91 3.85 -3.88
C ASP A 188 -45.02 2.89 -3.43
N LYS A 189 -46.08 2.77 -4.25
CA LYS A 189 -47.26 1.93 -3.93
C LYS A 189 -46.91 0.46 -3.70
N LYS A 190 -45.94 -0.08 -4.46
CA LYS A 190 -45.47 -1.47 -4.30
C LYS A 190 -44.88 -1.71 -2.92
N PHE A 191 -44.10 -0.75 -2.42
CA PHE A 191 -43.47 -0.81 -1.12
C PHE A 191 -44.50 -0.64 0.01
N GLN A 192 -45.50 0.22 -0.17
CA GLN A 192 -46.61 0.38 0.78
C GLN A 192 -47.47 -0.89 0.89
N ALA A 193 -47.74 -1.58 -0.22
CA ALA A 193 -48.54 -2.80 -0.23
C ALA A 193 -47.82 -3.95 0.48
N ASN A 194 -46.59 -4.27 0.06
CA ASN A 194 -45.81 -5.39 0.61
C ASN A 194 -44.32 -5.03 0.72
N PRO A 195 -43.87 -4.46 1.84
CA PRO A 195 -42.48 -4.03 2.00
C PRO A 195 -41.52 -5.24 2.05
N GLY A 196 -41.92 -6.36 2.65
CA GLY A 196 -41.09 -7.56 2.74
C GLY A 196 -40.75 -8.13 1.36
N GLN A 197 -41.77 -8.34 0.51
CA GLN A 197 -41.59 -8.89 -0.83
C GLN A 197 -40.73 -7.99 -1.72
N THR A 198 -41.02 -6.68 -1.74
CA THR A 198 -40.25 -5.71 -2.52
C THR A 198 -38.77 -5.66 -2.11
N ILE A 199 -38.47 -5.76 -0.80
CA ILE A 199 -37.08 -5.86 -0.31
C ILE A 199 -36.44 -7.16 -0.81
N THR A 200 -37.14 -8.30 -0.73
CA THR A 200 -36.58 -9.58 -1.19
C THR A 200 -36.32 -9.62 -2.69
N GLU A 201 -37.21 -9.05 -3.51
CA GLU A 201 -37.02 -8.91 -4.95
C GLU A 201 -35.83 -8.02 -5.27
N PHE A 202 -35.70 -6.89 -4.59
CA PHE A 202 -34.56 -5.98 -4.77
C PHE A 202 -33.23 -6.65 -4.41
N LEU A 203 -33.19 -7.43 -3.32
CA LEU A 203 -32.00 -8.19 -2.94
C LEU A 203 -31.66 -9.27 -3.98
N LYS A 204 -32.66 -10.01 -4.49
CA LYS A 204 -32.47 -10.98 -5.59
C LYS A 204 -31.88 -10.30 -6.82
N GLN A 205 -32.43 -9.16 -7.23
CA GLN A 205 -31.93 -8.38 -8.36
C GLN A 205 -30.48 -7.90 -8.14
N LYS A 206 -30.17 -7.39 -6.94
CA LYS A 206 -28.82 -6.90 -6.61
C LYS A 206 -27.77 -8.02 -6.61
N VAL A 207 -28.12 -9.20 -6.11
CA VAL A 207 -27.23 -10.37 -6.14
C VAL A 207 -27.04 -10.86 -7.57
N ALA A 208 -28.08 -10.83 -8.41
CA ALA A 208 -28.00 -11.20 -9.82
C ALA A 208 -27.12 -10.25 -10.65
N MET A 209 -27.17 -8.93 -10.40
CA MET A 209 -26.34 -7.93 -11.10
C MET A 209 -24.90 -7.82 -10.57
N GLY A 210 -24.61 -8.41 -9.41
CA GLY A 210 -23.28 -8.40 -8.80
C GLY A 210 -22.40 -9.59 -9.18
N LYS A 211 -22.90 -10.49 -10.04
CA LYS A 211 -22.12 -11.50 -10.75
C LYS A 211 -21.80 -10.98 -12.15
#